data_AF-A0A2M7P4Z6-F1
#
_entry.id   AF-A0A2M7P4Z6-F1
#
_cell.length_a   1.000
_cell.length_b   1.000
_cell.length_c   1.000
_cell.angle_alpha   90.00
_cell.angle_beta   90.00
_cell.angle_gamma   90.00
#
_symmetry.space_group_name_H-M   'P 1'
#
loop_
_entity.id
_entity.type
_entity.pdbx_description
1 polymer ?
#
loop_
_entity_poly.entity_id
_entity_poly.type
_entity_poly.pdbx_seq_one_letter_code
_entity_poly.pdbx_strand_id
1 'polypeptide(L)'
;MTRLAIVYNQPLAAGHARYDSSADVLVQVEAVAASLVNLGHTPVRIPFTLDLAAFLKAVQRAQTELVFNLCESVDEDPQLGGHPAAVLELRGLPYTGSRPLALMLSTDKLLSKRVLMASGIDTPNCLVYDGTAPFAGQGLTFPVLVKPRFEDASIGIDQESVFVDPGRLSASIQDIYRQ
;
A
#
# COMPACT_ATOMS: atom_id res chain seq x y z
N MET A 1 5.80 4.75 32.04
CA MET A 1 4.96 4.03 31.06
C MET A 1 4.79 4.96 29.87
N THR A 2 5.42 4.67 28.74
CA THR A 2 5.45 5.56 27.57
C THR A 2 4.25 5.30 26.67
N ARG A 3 3.67 6.36 26.10
CA ARG A 3 2.60 6.26 25.11
C ARG A 3 3.17 6.15 23.71
N LEU A 4 2.87 5.05 23.03
CA LEU A 4 3.32 4.78 21.66
C LEU A 4 2.11 4.73 20.74
N ALA A 5 2.09 5.54 19.70
CA ALA A 5 0.98 5.54 18.76
C ALA A 5 1.15 4.43 17.74
N ILE A 6 0.05 3.81 17.34
CA ILE A 6 -0.04 2.92 16.18
C ILE A 6 -0.90 3.65 15.16
N VAL A 7 -0.27 4.06 14.06
CA VAL A 7 -0.94 4.77 12.96
C VAL A 7 -1.17 3.77 11.83
N TYR A 8 -2.40 3.71 11.32
CA TYR A 8 -2.85 2.71 10.35
C TYR A 8 -3.87 3.32 9.38
N ASN A 9 -4.01 2.76 8.17
CA ASN A 9 -5.05 3.17 7.23
C ASN A 9 -6.44 2.85 7.81
N GLN A 10 -7.35 3.81 7.77
CA GLN A 10 -8.72 3.58 8.20
C GLN A 10 -9.39 2.57 7.27
N PRO A 11 -9.87 1.41 7.77
CA PRO A 11 -10.57 0.47 6.92
C PRO A 11 -11.88 1.05 6.41
N LEU A 12 -12.32 0.54 5.27
CA LEU A 12 -13.66 0.74 4.74
C LEU A 12 -14.72 0.36 5.77
N ALA A 13 -15.91 0.94 5.61
CA ALA A 13 -17.04 0.61 6.46
C ALA A 13 -17.47 -0.87 6.28
N ALA A 14 -17.89 -1.50 7.38
CA ALA A 14 -18.43 -2.85 7.34
C ALA A 14 -19.60 -2.93 6.35
N GLY A 15 -19.61 -3.98 5.52
CA GLY A 15 -20.58 -4.17 4.44
C GLY A 15 -20.14 -3.67 3.06
N HIS A 16 -18.99 -2.98 2.96
CA HIS A 16 -18.37 -2.71 1.65
C HIS A 16 -17.78 -4.00 1.05
N ALA A 17 -17.85 -4.16 -0.28
CA ALA A 17 -17.38 -5.37 -0.97
C ALA A 17 -15.89 -5.70 -0.75
N ARG A 18 -15.08 -4.67 -0.48
CA ARG A 18 -13.64 -4.77 -0.20
C ARG A 18 -13.28 -4.71 1.30
N TYR A 19 -14.27 -4.81 2.19
CA TYR A 19 -14.07 -4.66 3.63
C TYR A 19 -13.03 -5.64 4.18
N ASP A 20 -13.13 -6.93 3.84
CA ASP A 20 -12.24 -7.96 4.41
C ASP A 20 -10.77 -7.67 4.10
N SER A 21 -10.47 -7.25 2.87
CA SER A 21 -9.12 -6.84 2.47
C SER A 21 -8.66 -5.56 3.17
N SER A 22 -9.54 -4.57 3.30
CA SER A 22 -9.24 -3.28 3.93
C SER A 22 -9.08 -3.40 5.46
N ALA A 23 -9.76 -4.36 6.09
CA ALA A 23 -9.74 -4.60 7.52
C ALA A 23 -8.56 -5.44 8.00
N ASP A 24 -7.77 -6.06 7.11
CA ASP A 24 -6.62 -6.91 7.49
C ASP A 24 -5.60 -6.16 8.36
N VAL A 25 -5.40 -4.86 8.13
CA VAL A 25 -4.54 -3.99 8.95
C VAL A 25 -4.92 -4.03 10.44
N LEU A 26 -6.18 -4.28 10.79
CA LEU A 26 -6.61 -4.35 12.18
C LEU A 26 -5.99 -5.55 12.92
N VAL A 27 -5.73 -6.67 12.22
CA VAL A 27 -5.02 -7.82 12.78
C VAL A 27 -3.60 -7.41 13.19
N GLN A 28 -2.93 -6.64 12.33
CA GLN A 28 -1.58 -6.12 12.60
C GLN A 28 -1.59 -5.10 13.76
N VAL A 29 -2.59 -4.21 13.79
CA VAL A 29 -2.78 -3.24 14.89
C VAL A 29 -2.97 -3.95 16.23
N GLU A 30 -3.76 -5.03 16.28
CA GLU A 30 -3.92 -5.83 17.50
C GLU A 30 -2.62 -6.51 17.93
N ALA A 31 -1.89 -7.12 16.99
CA ALA A 31 -0.62 -7.79 17.27
C ALA A 31 0.43 -6.82 17.82
N VAL A 32 0.56 -5.64 17.22
CA VAL A 32 1.47 -4.58 17.69
C VAL A 32 1.01 -4.06 19.05
N ALA A 33 -0.29 -3.78 19.24
CA ALA A 33 -0.82 -3.29 20.50
C ALA A 33 -0.55 -4.27 21.65
N ALA A 34 -0.81 -5.56 21.45
CA ALA A 34 -0.56 -6.60 22.45
C ALA A 34 0.93 -6.68 22.81
N SER A 35 1.82 -6.60 21.81
CA SER A 35 3.27 -6.59 22.02
C SER A 35 3.73 -5.39 22.82
N LEU A 36 3.22 -4.20 22.52
CA LEU A 36 3.53 -2.97 23.26
C LEU A 36 3.06 -3.03 24.72
N VAL A 37 1.88 -3.60 24.98
CA VAL A 37 1.39 -3.81 26.36
C VAL A 37 2.31 -4.76 27.12
N ASN A 38 2.71 -5.87 26.51
CA ASN A 38 3.62 -6.86 27.13
C ASN A 38 4.99 -6.25 27.46
N LEU A 39 5.44 -5.25 26.70
CA LEU A 39 6.67 -4.50 26.95
C LEU A 39 6.50 -3.35 27.96
N GLY A 40 5.29 -3.16 28.53
CA GLY A 40 5.02 -2.13 29.52
C GLY A 40 4.76 -0.74 28.94
N HIS A 41 4.39 -0.65 27.66
CA HIS A 41 3.98 0.60 27.01
C HIS A 41 2.45 0.72 26.94
N THR A 42 1.97 1.94 26.69
CA THR A 42 0.55 2.22 26.46
C THR A 42 0.31 2.49 24.97
N PRO A 43 -0.24 1.54 24.20
CA PRO A 43 -0.53 1.77 22.79
C PRO A 43 -1.72 2.74 22.62
N VAL A 44 -1.62 3.63 21.63
CA VAL A 44 -2.70 4.54 21.22
C VAL A 44 -2.95 4.33 19.73
N ARG A 45 -4.13 3.83 19.37
CA ARG A 45 -4.50 3.58 17.97
C ARG A 45 -5.01 4.87 17.33
N ILE A 46 -4.47 5.27 16.20
CA ILE A 46 -4.84 6.50 15.50
C ILE A 46 -5.02 6.19 14.01
N PRO A 47 -6.25 6.19 13.48
CA PRO A 47 -6.45 6.02 12.05
C PRO A 47 -5.91 7.24 11.28
N PHE A 48 -5.36 6.99 10.10
CA PHE A 48 -4.97 8.02 9.15
C PHE A 48 -5.96 8.07 7.98
N THR A 49 -6.41 9.28 7.66
CA THR A 49 -7.32 9.59 6.54
C THR A 49 -6.91 10.92 5.92
N LEU A 50 -7.59 11.34 4.85
CA LEU A 50 -7.45 12.68 4.26
C LEU A 50 -7.91 13.81 5.20
N ASP A 51 -8.62 13.52 6.30
CA ASP A 51 -8.86 14.50 7.37
C ASP A 51 -7.60 14.69 8.22
N LEU A 52 -6.62 15.37 7.63
CA LEU A 52 -5.34 15.66 8.25
C LEU A 52 -5.52 16.49 9.54
N ALA A 53 -6.55 17.34 9.61
CA ALA A 53 -6.82 18.14 10.80
C ALA A 53 -7.25 17.25 11.98
N ALA A 54 -8.07 16.23 11.75
CA ALA A 54 -8.43 15.24 12.76
C ALA A 54 -7.21 14.40 13.18
N PHE A 55 -6.40 13.93 12.22
CA PHE A 55 -5.17 13.18 12.51
C PHE A 55 -4.21 13.98 13.41
N LEU A 56 -3.90 15.23 13.04
CA LEU A 56 -3.01 16.10 13.81
C LEU A 56 -3.52 16.36 15.23
N LYS A 57 -4.84 16.56 15.40
CA LYS A 57 -5.46 16.67 16.73
C LYS A 57 -5.33 15.38 17.54
N ALA A 58 -5.52 14.23 16.92
CA ALA A 58 -5.40 12.93 17.59
C ALA A 58 -3.96 12.68 18.07
N VAL A 59 -2.98 12.92 17.19
CA VAL A 59 -1.54 12.81 17.52
C VAL A 59 -1.15 13.77 18.65
N GLN A 60 -1.62 15.02 18.60
CA GLN A 60 -1.36 15.99 19.67
C GLN A 60 -1.96 15.55 21.01
N ARG A 61 -3.19 15.01 21.01
CA ARG A 61 -3.85 14.49 22.23
C ARG A 61 -3.18 13.22 22.76
N ALA A 62 -2.63 12.39 21.88
CA ALA A 62 -1.96 11.16 22.27
C ALA A 62 -0.69 11.42 23.09
N GLN A 63 -0.02 12.58 22.88
CA GLN A 63 1.25 12.93 23.52
C GLN A 63 2.27 11.78 23.36
N THR A 64 2.39 11.27 22.14
CA THR A 64 3.23 10.10 21.84
C THR A 64 4.68 10.50 21.56
N GLU A 65 5.61 9.63 21.93
CA GLU A 65 7.05 9.83 21.72
C GLU A 65 7.57 9.11 20.46
N LEU A 66 6.82 8.13 19.95
CA LEU A 66 7.16 7.30 18.78
C LEU A 66 5.89 6.75 18.16
N VAL A 67 5.88 6.68 16.82
CA VAL A 67 4.79 6.11 16.03
C VAL A 67 5.20 4.78 15.41
N PHE A 68 4.43 3.73 15.67
CA PHE A 68 4.41 2.54 14.81
C PHE A 68 3.56 2.83 13.58
N ASN A 69 4.21 3.01 12.43
CA ASN A 69 3.52 3.28 11.16
C ASN A 69 3.17 1.96 10.46
N LEU A 70 1.87 1.71 10.30
CA LEU A 70 1.28 0.56 9.62
C LEU A 70 0.42 0.99 8.43
N CYS A 71 0.59 2.21 7.91
CA CYS A 71 -0.16 2.67 6.75
C CYS A 71 0.42 2.13 5.45
N GLU A 72 -0.44 1.53 4.64
CA GLU A 72 -0.13 1.06 3.28
C GLU A 72 -0.91 1.84 2.20
N SER A 73 -2.00 2.51 2.59
CA SER A 73 -2.84 3.35 1.75
C SER A 73 -3.42 4.52 2.57
N VAL A 74 -4.09 5.47 1.91
CA VAL A 74 -4.92 6.48 2.58
C VAL A 74 -6.27 6.51 1.88
N ASP A 75 -7.35 6.26 2.61
CA ASP A 75 -8.72 6.21 2.07
C ASP A 75 -8.82 5.31 0.82
N GLU A 76 -8.19 4.14 0.89
CA GLU A 76 -8.06 3.13 -0.19
C GLU A 76 -7.23 3.56 -1.41
N ASP A 77 -6.52 4.69 -1.37
CA ASP A 77 -5.54 5.05 -2.40
C ASP A 77 -4.12 4.60 -1.99
N PRO A 78 -3.56 3.55 -2.63
CA PRO A 78 -2.21 3.08 -2.34
C PRO A 78 -1.13 4.09 -2.73
N GLN A 79 -1.36 4.97 -3.70
CA GLN A 79 -0.39 6.01 -4.08
C GLN A 79 -0.13 6.98 -2.93
N LEU A 80 -1.07 7.06 -1.99
CA LEU A 80 -0.95 7.88 -0.80
C LEU A 80 -0.24 7.17 0.36
N GLY A 81 0.09 5.88 0.27
CA GLY A 81 0.64 5.07 1.37
C GLY A 81 1.93 5.62 2.02
N GLY A 82 2.75 6.38 1.29
CA GLY A 82 3.93 7.05 1.84
C GLY A 82 3.66 8.39 2.56
N HIS A 83 2.47 8.97 2.40
CA HIS A 83 2.13 10.30 2.92
C HIS A 83 1.99 10.36 4.44
N PRO A 84 1.45 9.33 5.14
CA PRO A 84 1.47 9.28 6.60
C PRO A 84 2.89 9.46 7.17
N ALA A 85 3.87 8.75 6.61
CA ALA A 85 5.27 8.92 6.98
C ALA A 85 5.77 10.35 6.70
N ALA A 86 5.38 10.97 5.57
CA ALA A 86 5.78 12.34 5.24
C ALA A 86 5.22 13.36 6.24
N VAL A 87 3.96 13.19 6.66
CA VAL A 87 3.34 14.02 7.69
C VAL A 87 4.08 13.85 9.02
N LEU A 88 4.44 12.62 9.40
CA LEU A 88 5.22 12.35 10.61
C LEU A 88 6.60 13.01 10.58
N GLU A 89 7.31 12.93 9.44
CA GLU A 89 8.59 13.64 9.22
C GLU A 89 8.43 15.15 9.38
N LEU A 90 7.41 15.76 8.76
CA LEU A 90 7.13 17.20 8.87
C LEU A 90 6.76 17.63 10.29
N ARG A 91 6.19 16.71 11.10
CA ARG A 91 5.88 16.94 12.51
C ARG A 91 7.07 16.71 13.43
N GLY A 92 8.20 16.21 12.92
CA GLY A 92 9.36 15.85 13.72
C GLY A 92 9.11 14.67 14.65
N LEU A 93 8.13 13.81 14.34
CA LEU A 93 7.79 12.65 15.13
C LEU A 93 8.62 11.44 14.67
N PRO A 94 9.37 10.79 15.58
CA PRO A 94 10.00 9.51 15.26
C PRO A 94 8.94 8.47 14.89
N TYR A 95 9.24 7.63 13.90
CA TYR A 95 8.35 6.55 13.50
C TYR A 95 9.12 5.32 12.98
N THR A 96 8.47 4.16 13.00
CA THR A 96 9.05 2.89 12.52
C THR A 96 8.92 2.73 11.01
N GLY A 97 9.83 1.99 10.40
CA GLY A 97 9.76 1.61 8.99
C GLY A 97 10.49 2.57 8.06
N SER A 98 10.10 2.55 6.79
CA SER A 98 10.80 3.24 5.70
C SER A 98 10.44 4.72 5.59
N ARG A 99 11.36 5.52 5.01
CA ARG A 99 11.11 6.92 4.67
C ARG A 99 10.05 7.06 3.55
N PRO A 100 9.37 8.23 3.43
CA PRO A 100 8.28 8.42 2.48
C PRO A 100 8.67 8.11 1.04
N LEU A 101 9.87 8.56 0.62
CA LEU A 101 10.37 8.30 -0.73
C LEU A 101 10.52 6.81 -1.01
N ALA A 102 11.07 6.06 -0.05
CA ALA A 102 11.22 4.61 -0.19
C ALA A 102 9.85 3.93 -0.29
N LEU A 103 8.89 4.31 0.57
CA LEU A 103 7.52 3.79 0.53
C LEU A 103 6.86 4.05 -0.83
N MET A 104 6.88 5.30 -1.31
CA MET A 104 6.28 5.69 -2.59
C MET A 104 6.95 4.98 -3.78
N LEU A 105 8.27 4.81 -3.75
CA LEU A 105 8.99 4.08 -4.81
C LEU A 105 8.63 2.59 -4.79
N SER A 106 8.54 1.96 -3.61
CA SER A 106 8.22 0.53 -3.48
C SER A 106 6.78 0.20 -3.86
N THR A 107 5.82 1.10 -3.60
CA THR A 107 4.42 0.93 -4.00
C THR A 107 4.25 0.97 -5.52
N ASP A 108 5.00 1.82 -6.21
CA ASP A 108 4.97 1.88 -7.67
C ASP A 108 5.87 0.82 -8.31
N LYS A 109 5.25 -0.29 -8.74
CA LYS A 109 5.98 -1.41 -9.36
C LYS A 109 6.78 -1.00 -10.61
N LEU A 110 6.32 -0.01 -11.37
CA LEU A 110 7.03 0.45 -12.56
C LEU A 110 8.28 1.25 -12.17
N LEU A 111 8.14 2.20 -11.23
CA LEU A 111 9.27 2.99 -10.76
C LEU A 111 10.28 2.13 -10.00
N SER A 112 9.82 1.23 -9.13
CA SER A 112 10.66 0.22 -8.49
C SER A 112 11.53 -0.54 -9.49
N LYS A 113 10.92 -1.09 -10.55
CA LYS A 113 11.66 -1.80 -11.61
C LYS A 113 12.69 -0.91 -12.29
N ARG A 114 12.33 0.33 -12.61
CA ARG A 114 13.25 1.29 -13.23
C ARG A 114 14.46 1.58 -12.35
N VAL A 115 14.25 1.77 -11.04
CA VAL A 115 15.33 2.00 -10.08
C VAL A 115 16.24 0.77 -9.95
N LEU A 116 15.65 -0.44 -9.87
CA LEU A 116 16.40 -1.70 -9.81
C LEU A 116 17.26 -1.90 -11.07
N MET A 117 16.66 -1.77 -12.26
CA MET A 117 17.38 -1.89 -13.53
C MET A 117 18.49 -0.85 -13.68
N ALA A 118 18.23 0.41 -13.30
CA ALA A 118 19.25 1.46 -13.31
C ALA A 118 20.42 1.16 -12.35
N SER A 119 20.19 0.32 -11.34
CA SER A 119 21.18 -0.13 -10.37
C SER A 119 21.85 -1.46 -10.78
N GLY A 120 21.58 -1.98 -11.99
CA GLY A 120 22.14 -3.24 -12.47
C GLY A 120 21.47 -4.49 -11.87
N ILE A 121 20.28 -4.36 -11.28
CA ILE A 121 19.49 -5.48 -10.77
C ILE A 121 18.43 -5.85 -11.80
N ASP A 122 18.51 -7.08 -12.29
CA ASP A 122 17.56 -7.60 -13.27
C ASP A 122 16.14 -7.67 -12.71
N THR A 123 15.16 -7.31 -13.54
CA THR A 123 13.74 -7.46 -13.21
C THR A 123 12.99 -8.07 -14.41
N PRO A 124 11.83 -8.72 -14.19
CA PRO A 124 11.04 -9.23 -15.30
C PRO A 124 10.64 -8.12 -16.26
N ASN A 125 10.80 -8.38 -17.58
CA ASN A 125 10.30 -7.51 -18.65
C ASN A 125 8.82 -7.20 -18.41
N CYS A 126 8.45 -5.93 -18.57
CA CYS A 126 7.08 -5.49 -18.36
C CYS A 126 6.69 -4.42 -19.37
N LEU A 127 5.39 -4.35 -19.62
CA LEU A 127 4.74 -3.28 -20.37
C LEU A 127 3.67 -2.66 -19.47
N VAL A 128 3.34 -1.40 -19.75
CA VAL A 128 2.27 -0.69 -19.05
C VAL A 128 1.09 -0.58 -20.00
N TYR A 129 -0.08 -0.97 -19.53
CA TYR A 129 -1.34 -0.73 -20.20
C TYR A 129 -2.02 0.46 -19.54
N ASP A 130 -2.40 1.46 -20.33
CA ASP A 130 -3.00 2.72 -19.88
C ASP A 130 -4.53 2.78 -20.13
N GLY A 131 -5.12 1.65 -20.52
CA GLY A 131 -6.53 1.56 -20.86
C GLY A 131 -6.87 1.91 -22.31
N THR A 132 -5.87 2.19 -23.16
CA THR A 132 -6.08 2.59 -24.56
C THR A 132 -5.65 1.49 -25.57
N ALA A 133 -6.39 1.41 -26.68
CA ALA A 133 -6.13 0.53 -27.85
C ALA A 133 -6.08 -1.00 -27.53
N PRO A 134 -6.14 -1.89 -28.54
CA PRO A 134 -5.90 -3.31 -28.30
C PRO A 134 -4.44 -3.56 -27.90
N PHE A 135 -4.24 -4.20 -26.76
CA PHE A 135 -2.95 -4.53 -26.18
C PHE A 135 -2.74 -6.04 -26.18
N ALA A 136 -1.75 -6.54 -26.93
CA ALA A 136 -1.47 -7.98 -27.02
C ALA A 136 -0.08 -8.34 -26.47
N GLY A 137 0.54 -7.46 -25.69
CA GLY A 137 1.82 -7.73 -25.03
C GLY A 137 3.00 -7.90 -26.00
N GLN A 138 3.05 -7.13 -27.10
CA GLN A 138 4.13 -7.24 -28.09
C GLN A 138 5.51 -7.10 -27.43
N GLY A 139 6.37 -8.11 -27.61
CA GLY A 139 7.72 -8.15 -27.01
C GLY A 139 7.80 -8.86 -25.67
N LEU A 140 6.68 -9.36 -25.14
CA LEU A 140 6.67 -10.24 -23.97
C LEU A 140 6.73 -11.73 -24.38
N THR A 141 7.33 -12.54 -23.52
CA THR A 141 7.28 -14.01 -23.63
C THR A 141 6.17 -14.53 -22.72
N PHE A 142 5.26 -15.32 -23.27
CA PHE A 142 4.15 -15.89 -22.52
C PHE A 142 4.58 -17.19 -21.80
N PRO A 143 4.00 -17.51 -20.63
CA PRO A 143 2.88 -16.82 -19.98
C PRO A 143 3.27 -15.49 -19.34
N VAL A 144 2.31 -14.54 -19.28
CA VAL A 144 2.47 -13.23 -18.64
C VAL A 144 1.48 -13.04 -17.50
N LEU A 145 1.86 -12.26 -16.50
CA LEU A 145 1.00 -11.86 -15.38
C LEU A 145 0.56 -10.41 -15.57
N VAL A 146 -0.74 -10.17 -15.56
CA VAL A 146 -1.33 -8.83 -15.44
C VAL A 146 -1.51 -8.52 -13.96
N LYS A 147 -1.18 -7.30 -13.54
CA LYS A 147 -1.38 -6.85 -12.17
C LYS A 147 -1.53 -5.35 -12.06
N PRO A 148 -2.27 -4.83 -11.06
CA PRO A 148 -2.33 -3.39 -10.81
C PRO A 148 -0.96 -2.82 -10.48
N ARG A 149 -0.70 -1.59 -10.93
CA ARG A 149 0.59 -0.91 -10.75
C ARG A 149 0.89 -0.62 -9.28
N PHE A 150 -0.10 -0.14 -8.54
CA PHE A 150 0.10 0.40 -7.18
C PHE A 150 -0.44 -0.48 -6.06
N GLU A 151 -1.33 -1.43 -6.34
CA GLU A 151 -1.93 -2.28 -5.28
C GLU A 151 -0.93 -3.25 -4.64
N ASP A 152 -1.22 -3.72 -3.43
CA ASP A 152 -0.45 -4.77 -2.75
C ASP A 152 -1.35 -5.92 -2.29
N ALA A 153 -0.82 -6.89 -1.55
CA ALA A 153 -1.57 -8.01 -0.95
C ALA A 153 -2.36 -8.86 -1.96
N SER A 154 -1.88 -8.96 -3.21
CA SER A 154 -2.56 -9.62 -4.33
C SER A 154 -3.92 -9.02 -4.69
N ILE A 155 -4.24 -7.79 -4.25
CA ILE A 155 -5.43 -7.08 -4.67
C ILE A 155 -5.38 -6.91 -6.21
N GLY A 156 -6.46 -7.33 -6.87
CA GLY A 156 -6.56 -7.34 -8.32
C GLY A 156 -5.70 -8.39 -9.02
N ILE A 157 -5.25 -9.43 -8.31
CA ILE A 157 -4.52 -10.57 -8.87
C ILE A 157 -5.18 -11.88 -8.43
N ASP A 158 -5.52 -12.72 -9.40
CA ASP A 158 -6.01 -14.08 -9.23
C ASP A 158 -5.46 -15.01 -10.32
N GLN A 159 -6.01 -16.22 -10.45
CA GLN A 159 -5.56 -17.15 -11.49
C GLN A 159 -5.91 -16.69 -12.91
N GLU A 160 -6.96 -15.88 -13.08
CA GLU A 160 -7.35 -15.31 -14.37
C GLU A 160 -6.43 -14.15 -14.79
N SER A 161 -5.56 -13.70 -13.89
CA SER A 161 -4.55 -12.68 -14.17
C SER A 161 -3.33 -13.24 -14.92
N VAL A 162 -3.25 -14.56 -15.12
CA VAL A 162 -2.17 -15.24 -15.86
C VAL A 162 -2.63 -15.57 -17.30
N PHE A 163 -1.97 -14.96 -18.27
CA PHE A 163 -2.27 -15.14 -19.68
C PHE A 163 -1.23 -16.02 -20.35
N VAL A 164 -1.67 -17.06 -21.05
CA VAL A 164 -0.80 -18.03 -21.73
C VAL A 164 -0.60 -17.71 -23.22
N ASP A 165 -1.43 -16.86 -23.80
CA ASP A 165 -1.31 -16.43 -25.19
C ASP A 165 -1.75 -14.96 -25.41
N PRO A 166 -1.23 -14.29 -26.46
CA PRO A 166 -1.57 -12.90 -26.78
C PRO A 166 -3.05 -12.64 -27.07
N GLY A 167 -3.76 -13.63 -27.63
CA GLY A 167 -5.17 -13.48 -28.03
C GLY A 167 -6.08 -13.33 -26.83
N ARG A 168 -5.90 -14.17 -25.81
CA ARG A 168 -6.62 -14.07 -24.53
C ARG A 168 -6.33 -12.74 -23.82
N LEU A 169 -5.07 -12.33 -23.78
CA LEU A 169 -4.69 -11.05 -23.17
C LEU A 169 -5.43 -9.89 -23.85
N SER A 170 -5.38 -9.81 -25.18
CA SER A 170 -6.04 -8.73 -25.93
C SER A 170 -7.55 -8.72 -25.77
N ALA A 171 -8.18 -9.88 -25.51
CA ALA A 171 -9.62 -9.98 -25.32
C ALA A 171 -10.07 -9.53 -23.92
N SER A 172 -9.23 -9.69 -22.89
CA SER A 172 -9.64 -9.50 -21.48
C SER A 172 -9.01 -8.29 -20.78
N ILE A 173 -7.89 -7.76 -21.28
CA ILE A 173 -7.11 -6.72 -20.60
C ILE A 173 -7.90 -5.44 -20.32
N GLN A 174 -8.84 -5.09 -21.20
CA GLN A 174 -9.67 -3.90 -21.02
C GLN A 174 -10.68 -4.06 -19.89
N ASP A 175 -11.21 -5.26 -19.68
CA ASP A 175 -12.14 -5.53 -18.58
C ASP A 175 -11.41 -5.59 -17.25
N ILE A 176 -10.20 -6.16 -17.21
CA ILE A 176 -9.33 -6.13 -16.02
C ILE A 176 -8.96 -4.70 -15.64
N TYR A 177 -8.67 -3.84 -16.62
CA TYR A 177 -8.30 -2.45 -16.33
C TYR A 177 -9.45 -1.60 -15.75
N ARG A 178 -10.71 -1.98 -16.00
CA ARG A 178 -11.88 -1.24 -15.49
C ARG A 178 -12.31 -1.66 -14.08
N GLN A 179 -11.82 -2.81 -13.59
CA GLN A 179 -12.08 -3.30 -12.24
C GLN A 179 -11.24 -2.54 -11.22
#